data_AF-A0AB36JBE1-F1
#
_entry.id   AF-A0AB36JBE1-F1
#
_cell.length_a   1.000
_cell.length_b   1.000
_cell.length_c   1.000
_cell.angle_alpha   90.00
_cell.angle_beta   90.00
_cell.angle_gamma   90.00
#
_symmetry.space_group_name_H-M   'P 1'
#
loop_
_entity.id
_entity.type
_entity.pdbx_description
1 polymer ?
#
loop_
_entity_poly.entity_id
_entity_poly.type
_entity_poly.pdbx_seq_one_letter_code
_entity_poly.pdbx_strand_id
1 'polypeptide(L)'
;MNELAIQTHDFNHAKKQLKEFSEKIPSSVDLQSVASKGGLFNWFDHNVTGNEFNQLTTQIQKHLITINNLHIKSIKEFGQVYNALEALDKDYIQAIILSIKAAEKASSQAKESALEAQKNSLDIAKTIQVQTQMITVLSQFKEQIDEYEQLKNIDEIWNDSQTFKEDIKSINVGIGNIVESIEEQTQVINALKQFKEQIDKYEQLKNIDEIWNDSQTFKEDIKSINIRIEKQKEVIDSETKDQMNYILNLIDEDKKNNEDRSKILSKKLKIAYLLAGGSLGITLIHFVLNLLGTI
;
A
#
# COMPACT_ATOMS: atom_id res chain seq x y z
N MET A 1 7.41 60.77 45.32
CA MET A 1 6.26 61.36 46.03
C MET A 1 6.74 61.65 47.43
N ASN A 2 6.78 62.91 47.84
CA ASN A 2 7.10 63.24 49.22
C ASN A 2 5.83 63.00 50.04
N GLU A 3 5.90 62.12 51.04
CA GLU A 3 4.82 61.95 52.02
C GLU A 3 4.61 63.29 52.73
N LEU A 4 3.43 63.90 52.52
CA LEU A 4 3.01 65.07 53.28
C LEU A 4 2.64 64.56 54.68
N ALA A 5 3.55 64.70 55.64
CA ALA A 5 3.30 64.34 57.03
C ALA A 5 2.31 65.36 57.63
N ILE A 6 1.05 64.96 57.79
CA ILE A 6 0.02 65.80 58.41
C ILE A 6 0.32 65.91 59.90
N GLN A 7 0.71 67.10 60.37
CA GLN A 7 0.97 67.33 61.78
C GLN A 7 -0.33 67.69 62.51
N THR A 8 -0.87 66.73 63.27
CA THR A 8 -2.15 66.85 64.00
C THR A 8 -2.05 67.66 65.30
N HIS A 9 -0.87 68.15 65.65
CA HIS A 9 -0.57 68.76 66.94
C HIS A 9 -1.24 70.13 67.10
N ASP A 10 -1.18 70.99 66.08
CA ASP A 10 -1.48 72.42 66.24
C ASP A 10 -2.97 72.71 66.45
N PHE A 11 -3.84 72.00 65.74
CA PHE A 11 -5.30 72.15 65.89
C PHE A 11 -5.80 71.68 67.26
N ASN A 12 -5.33 70.52 67.72
CA ASN A 12 -5.71 69.99 69.04
C ASN A 12 -5.19 70.88 70.18
N HIS A 13 -4.01 71.46 70.00
CA HIS A 13 -3.44 72.42 70.95
C HIS A 13 -4.28 73.69 71.06
N ALA A 14 -4.62 74.33 69.93
CA ALA A 14 -5.45 75.54 69.94
C ALA A 14 -6.85 75.28 70.52
N LYS A 15 -7.49 74.15 70.15
CA LYS A 15 -8.78 73.74 70.71
C LYS A 15 -8.73 73.62 72.24
N LYS A 16 -7.65 73.08 72.79
CA LYS A 16 -7.46 72.95 74.24
C LYS A 16 -7.29 74.32 74.91
N GLN A 17 -6.47 75.22 74.35
CA GLN A 17 -6.25 76.55 74.93
C GLN A 17 -7.55 77.38 74.94
N LEU A 18 -8.33 77.35 73.85
CA LEU A 18 -9.64 78.01 73.76
C LEU A 18 -10.62 77.52 74.82
N LYS A 19 -10.67 76.20 75.04
CA LYS A 19 -11.51 75.60 76.08
C LYS A 19 -11.11 76.12 77.46
N GLU A 20 -9.82 76.03 77.80
CA GLU A 20 -9.29 76.49 79.08
C GLU A 20 -9.50 77.99 79.32
N PHE A 21 -9.46 78.81 78.27
CA PHE A 21 -9.76 80.24 78.35
C PHE A 21 -11.24 80.48 78.63
N SER A 22 -12.14 79.80 77.91
CA SER A 22 -13.59 79.96 78.09
C SER A 22 -14.06 79.65 79.52
N GLU A 23 -13.41 78.70 80.18
CA GLU A 23 -13.70 78.28 81.56
C GLU A 23 -13.18 79.28 82.61
N LYS A 24 -12.29 80.21 82.24
CA LYS A 24 -11.65 81.18 83.16
C LYS A 24 -12.29 82.57 83.12
N ILE A 25 -13.41 82.75 82.43
CA ILE A 25 -14.11 84.03 82.34
C ILE A 25 -14.91 84.24 83.64
N PRO A 26 -14.66 85.30 84.43
CA PRO A 26 -15.39 85.55 85.66
C PRO A 26 -16.88 85.85 85.39
N SER A 27 -17.76 85.24 86.18
CA SER A 27 -19.22 85.25 85.94
C SER A 27 -19.94 86.54 86.36
N SER A 28 -19.31 87.41 87.17
CA SER A 28 -19.86 88.73 87.53
C SER A 28 -18.80 89.64 88.16
N VAL A 29 -19.04 90.95 88.10
CA VAL A 29 -18.26 91.99 88.80
C VAL A 29 -19.10 92.45 89.98
N ASP A 30 -18.61 92.23 91.20
CA ASP A 30 -19.26 92.72 92.43
C ASP A 30 -18.50 93.94 92.95
N LEU A 31 -19.18 95.08 93.01
CA LEU A 31 -18.66 96.35 93.50
C LEU A 31 -19.45 96.75 94.73
N GLN A 32 -18.76 96.85 95.87
CA GLN A 32 -19.41 97.30 97.10
C GLN A 32 -19.72 98.79 97.01
N SER A 33 -20.98 99.17 97.24
CA SER A 33 -21.37 100.58 97.33
C SER A 33 -20.82 101.24 98.58
N VAL A 34 -20.48 102.51 98.50
CA VAL A 34 -20.17 103.33 99.68
C VAL A 34 -21.44 103.60 100.50
N ALA A 35 -21.32 103.79 101.81
CA ALA A 35 -22.46 104.10 102.65
C ALA A 35 -23.09 105.44 102.24
N SER A 36 -24.41 105.48 102.12
CA SER A 36 -25.16 106.70 101.82
C SER A 36 -25.86 107.30 103.03
N LYS A 37 -25.90 106.57 104.17
CA LYS A 37 -26.54 106.97 105.43
C LYS A 37 -25.67 106.62 106.63
N GLY A 38 -25.72 107.43 107.67
CA GLY A 38 -24.91 107.31 108.89
C GLY A 38 -25.55 107.93 110.13
N GLY A 39 -24.86 107.91 111.27
CA GLY A 39 -25.37 108.43 112.56
C GLY A 39 -26.27 107.45 113.34
N LEU A 40 -26.80 107.89 114.50
CA LEU A 40 -27.69 107.08 115.34
C LEU A 40 -28.90 106.59 114.51
N PHE A 41 -29.05 105.27 114.36
CA PHE A 41 -30.12 104.61 113.60
C PHE A 41 -30.12 104.83 112.06
N ASN A 42 -29.02 105.26 111.42
CA ASN A 42 -28.95 105.53 109.96
C ASN A 42 -29.97 106.59 109.47
N TRP A 43 -30.30 107.58 110.31
CA TRP A 43 -31.28 108.61 109.98
C TRP A 43 -30.69 109.85 109.29
N PHE A 44 -29.37 109.97 109.19
CA PHE A 44 -28.70 111.11 108.58
C PHE A 44 -27.92 110.71 107.32
N ASP A 45 -27.64 111.68 106.47
CA ASP A 45 -26.77 111.49 105.32
C ASP A 45 -25.33 111.23 105.78
N HIS A 46 -24.65 110.29 105.12
CA HIS A 46 -23.25 109.99 105.38
C HIS A 46 -22.35 110.63 104.33
N ASN A 47 -21.37 111.42 104.80
CA ASN A 47 -20.32 111.92 103.93
C ASN A 47 -19.31 110.79 103.69
N VAL A 48 -19.18 110.38 102.44
CA VAL A 48 -18.22 109.36 102.01
C VAL A 48 -16.82 109.74 102.49
N THR A 49 -16.21 108.85 103.28
CA THR A 49 -14.86 109.06 103.81
C THR A 49 -13.80 108.73 102.75
N GLY A 50 -12.61 109.31 102.90
CA GLY A 50 -11.47 108.97 102.04
C GLY A 50 -11.12 107.48 102.05
N ASN A 51 -11.37 106.78 103.16
CA ASN A 51 -11.16 105.33 103.25
C ASN A 51 -12.17 104.54 102.42
N GLU A 52 -13.48 104.87 102.50
CA GLU A 52 -14.53 104.23 101.69
C GLU A 52 -14.31 104.47 100.18
N PHE A 53 -13.94 105.71 99.82
CA PHE A 53 -13.60 106.04 98.43
C PHE A 53 -12.37 105.27 97.94
N ASN A 54 -11.30 105.19 98.75
CA ASN A 54 -10.10 104.43 98.40
C ASN A 54 -10.37 102.92 98.29
N GLN A 55 -11.26 102.37 99.11
CA GLN A 55 -11.69 100.97 99.03
C GLN A 55 -12.44 100.68 97.73
N LEU A 56 -13.44 101.50 97.38
CA LEU A 56 -14.15 101.38 96.11
C LEU A 56 -13.21 101.56 94.92
N THR A 57 -12.31 102.55 94.97
CA THR A 57 -11.30 102.80 93.93
C THR A 57 -10.36 101.60 93.76
N THR A 58 -9.94 100.97 94.86
CA THR A 58 -9.11 99.75 94.84
C THR A 58 -9.86 98.58 94.19
N GLN A 59 -11.16 98.42 94.47
CA GLN A 59 -12.00 97.40 93.83
C GLN A 59 -12.09 97.65 92.31
N ILE A 60 -12.42 98.87 91.90
CA ILE A 60 -12.47 99.28 90.48
C ILE A 60 -11.12 99.02 89.80
N GLN A 61 -10.00 99.40 90.43
CA GLN A 61 -8.67 99.18 89.88
C GLN A 61 -8.36 97.70 89.69
N LYS A 62 -8.70 96.84 90.68
CA LYS A 62 -8.57 95.38 90.57
C LYS A 62 -9.40 94.82 89.40
N HIS A 63 -10.61 95.33 89.19
CA HIS A 63 -11.44 94.92 88.06
C HIS A 63 -10.85 95.38 86.72
N LEU A 64 -10.37 96.62 86.60
CA LEU A 64 -9.73 97.11 85.38
C LEU A 64 -8.47 96.30 85.04
N ILE A 65 -7.66 95.94 86.03
CA ILE A 65 -6.51 95.04 85.85
C ILE A 65 -6.97 93.66 85.37
N THR A 66 -8.04 93.12 85.97
CA THR A 66 -8.62 91.82 85.57
C THR A 66 -9.13 91.86 84.13
N ILE A 67 -9.85 92.91 83.75
CA ILE A 67 -10.36 93.13 82.39
C ILE A 67 -9.21 93.23 81.39
N ASN A 68 -8.16 94.02 81.70
CA ASN A 68 -7.00 94.13 80.82
C ASN A 68 -6.30 92.77 80.62
N ASN A 69 -6.13 92.01 81.70
CA ASN A 69 -5.54 90.67 81.63
C ASN A 69 -6.41 89.70 80.82
N LEU A 70 -7.74 89.77 80.96
CA LEU A 70 -8.68 88.99 80.15
C LEU A 70 -8.61 89.40 78.68
N HIS A 71 -8.51 90.69 78.37
CA HIS A 71 -8.40 91.19 77.01
C HIS A 71 -7.10 90.73 76.33
N ILE A 72 -5.96 90.84 77.02
CA ILE A 72 -4.67 90.32 76.52
C ILE A 72 -4.74 88.82 76.26
N LYS A 73 -5.32 88.05 77.20
CA LYS A 73 -5.53 86.61 77.01
C LYS A 73 -6.46 86.34 75.82
N SER A 74 -7.55 87.09 75.68
CA SER A 74 -8.47 86.96 74.54
C SER A 74 -7.76 87.13 73.22
N ILE A 75 -6.93 88.18 73.07
CA ILE A 75 -6.14 88.42 71.86
C ILE A 75 -5.20 87.23 71.59
N LYS A 76 -4.53 86.71 72.62
CA LYS A 76 -3.64 85.55 72.48
C LYS A 76 -4.41 84.32 71.98
N GLU A 77 -5.55 84.01 72.58
CA GLU A 77 -6.37 82.85 72.21
C GLU A 77 -6.96 82.99 70.79
N PHE A 78 -7.39 84.19 70.39
CA PHE A 78 -7.81 84.44 69.01
C PHE A 78 -6.66 84.26 68.00
N GLY A 79 -5.43 84.62 68.37
CA GLY A 79 -4.25 84.31 67.56
C GLY A 79 -4.02 82.81 67.41
N GLN A 80 -4.30 82.02 68.45
CA GLN A 80 -4.21 80.55 68.39
C GLN A 80 -5.31 79.93 67.53
N VAL A 81 -6.53 80.48 67.56
CA VAL A 81 -7.62 80.12 66.62
C VAL A 81 -7.17 80.35 65.18
N TYR A 82 -6.62 81.53 64.89
CA TYR A 82 -6.18 81.89 63.55
C TYR A 82 -5.11 80.90 63.05
N ASN A 83 -4.06 80.66 63.85
CA ASN A 83 -2.99 79.72 63.47
C ASN A 83 -3.53 78.30 63.24
N ALA A 84 -4.51 77.85 64.02
CA ALA A 84 -5.12 76.54 63.83
C ALA A 84 -5.97 76.46 62.56
N LEU A 85 -6.67 77.54 62.19
CA LEU A 85 -7.41 77.63 60.94
C LEU A 85 -6.45 77.68 59.74
N GLU A 86 -5.34 78.41 59.84
CA GLU A 86 -4.30 78.48 58.81
C GLU A 86 -3.61 77.11 58.60
N ALA A 87 -3.28 76.39 59.68
CA ALA A 87 -2.74 75.04 59.60
C ALA A 87 -3.75 74.03 58.99
N LEU A 88 -5.04 74.17 59.32
CA LEU A 88 -6.11 73.35 58.74
C LEU A 88 -6.21 73.56 57.22
N ASP A 89 -6.18 74.81 56.78
CA ASP A 89 -6.22 75.17 55.36
C ASP A 89 -4.99 74.66 54.59
N LYS A 90 -3.80 74.89 55.14
CA LYS A 90 -2.55 74.54 54.46
C LYS A 90 -2.33 73.03 54.33
N ASP A 91 -2.48 72.28 55.42
CA ASP A 91 -2.04 70.88 55.42
C ASP A 91 -3.20 69.91 55.17
N TYR A 92 -4.33 70.10 55.85
CA TYR A 92 -5.45 69.15 55.77
C TYR A 92 -6.24 69.30 54.47
N ILE A 93 -6.63 70.52 54.10
CA ILE A 93 -7.39 70.73 52.86
C ILE A 93 -6.52 70.35 51.66
N GLN A 94 -5.22 70.70 51.66
CA GLN A 94 -4.30 70.29 50.60
C GLN A 94 -4.14 68.77 50.54
N ALA A 95 -4.01 68.07 51.67
CA ALA A 95 -3.93 66.61 51.69
C ALA A 95 -5.23 65.94 51.19
N ILE A 96 -6.40 66.49 51.52
CA ILE A 96 -7.69 66.03 51.02
C ILE A 96 -7.77 66.22 49.50
N ILE A 97 -7.38 67.40 48.98
CA ILE A 97 -7.37 67.66 47.54
C ILE A 97 -6.42 66.69 46.82
N LEU A 98 -5.22 66.45 47.36
CA LEU A 98 -4.27 65.49 46.79
C LEU A 98 -4.84 64.07 46.77
N SER A 99 -5.51 63.66 47.84
CA SER A 99 -6.15 62.34 47.95
C SER A 99 -7.30 62.19 46.95
N ILE A 100 -8.14 63.22 46.80
CA ILE A 100 -9.22 63.23 45.80
C ILE A 100 -8.66 63.15 44.38
N LYS A 101 -7.61 63.92 44.06
CA LYS A 101 -6.95 63.84 42.75
C LYS A 101 -6.35 62.47 42.48
N ALA A 102 -5.75 61.84 43.49
CA ALA A 102 -5.23 60.48 43.37
C ALA A 102 -6.36 59.47 43.14
N ALA A 103 -7.48 59.60 43.86
CA ALA A 103 -8.66 58.76 43.69
C ALA A 103 -9.32 58.95 42.31
N GLU A 104 -9.41 60.19 41.82
CA GLU A 104 -9.91 60.52 40.49
C GLU A 104 -9.02 59.91 39.39
N LYS A 105 -7.70 60.03 39.55
CA LYS A 105 -6.74 59.40 38.63
C LYS A 105 -6.88 57.88 38.63
N ALA A 106 -6.96 57.26 39.80
CA ALA A 106 -7.15 55.82 39.93
C ALA A 106 -8.48 55.36 39.32
N SER A 107 -9.56 56.11 39.53
CA SER A 107 -10.89 55.83 38.95
C SER A 107 -10.88 55.95 37.42
N SER A 108 -10.22 56.98 36.89
CA SER A 108 -10.07 57.18 35.44
C SER A 108 -9.28 56.06 34.79
N GLN A 109 -8.16 55.65 35.41
CA GLN A 109 -7.36 54.51 34.96
C GLN A 109 -8.15 53.20 35.02
N ALA A 110 -8.91 52.95 36.10
CA ALA A 110 -9.76 51.78 36.22
C ALA A 110 -10.85 51.72 35.13
N LYS A 111 -11.44 52.87 34.79
CA LYS A 111 -12.43 52.98 33.70
C LYS A 111 -11.79 52.69 32.34
N GLU A 112 -10.60 53.22 32.07
CA GLU A 112 -9.86 52.96 30.83
C GLU A 112 -9.50 51.48 30.69
N SER A 113 -8.95 50.87 31.75
CA SER A 113 -8.67 49.43 31.77
C SER A 113 -9.91 48.57 31.60
N ALA A 114 -11.07 48.98 32.15
CA ALA A 114 -12.33 48.27 31.95
C ALA A 114 -12.82 48.33 30.50
N LEU A 115 -12.67 49.48 29.83
CA LEU A 115 -12.99 49.64 28.41
C LEU A 115 -12.06 48.79 27.53
N GLU A 116 -10.76 48.77 27.84
CA GLU A 116 -9.78 47.93 27.13
C GLU A 116 -10.10 46.43 27.31
N ALA A 117 -10.40 46.00 28.53
CA ALA A 117 -10.81 44.62 28.81
C ALA A 117 -12.10 44.24 28.07
N GLN A 118 -13.07 45.15 27.98
CA GLN A 118 -14.31 44.93 27.20
C GLN A 118 -14.01 44.78 25.70
N LYS A 119 -13.13 45.61 25.14
CA LYS A 119 -12.71 45.51 23.74
C LYS A 119 -12.00 44.18 23.47
N ASN A 120 -11.05 43.80 24.33
CA ASN A 120 -10.34 42.53 24.22
C ASN A 120 -11.30 41.34 24.30
N SER A 121 -12.29 41.38 25.19
CA SER A 121 -13.34 40.35 25.29
C SER A 121 -14.17 40.23 24.00
N LEU A 122 -14.53 41.34 23.37
CA LEU A 122 -15.24 41.34 22.09
C LEU A 122 -14.40 40.73 20.96
N ASP A 123 -13.11 41.04 20.91
CA ASP A 123 -12.21 40.50 19.88
C ASP A 123 -11.93 39.00 20.09
N ILE A 124 -11.86 38.54 21.35
CA ILE A 124 -11.84 37.11 21.68
C ILE A 124 -13.12 36.42 21.19
N ALA A 125 -14.30 37.00 21.43
CA ALA A 125 -15.57 36.43 20.99
C ALA A 125 -15.64 36.28 19.45
N LYS A 126 -15.17 37.29 18.69
CA LYS A 126 -15.05 37.19 17.22
C LYS A 126 -14.09 36.08 16.79
N THR A 127 -12.96 35.95 17.48
CA THR A 127 -11.97 34.90 17.19
C THR A 127 -12.56 33.51 17.40
N ILE A 128 -13.28 33.31 18.50
CA ILE A 128 -13.98 32.05 18.79
C ILE A 128 -15.02 31.72 17.71
N GLN A 129 -15.78 32.73 17.26
CA GLN A 129 -16.76 32.55 16.18
C GLN A 129 -16.09 32.05 14.89
N VAL A 130 -14.99 32.69 14.47
CA VAL A 130 -14.23 32.27 13.28
C VAL A 130 -13.67 30.85 13.45
N GLN A 131 -13.13 30.53 14.63
CA GLN A 131 -12.62 29.18 14.92
C GLN A 131 -13.73 28.14 14.85
N THR A 132 -14.92 28.44 15.37
CA THR A 132 -16.08 27.54 15.30
C THR A 132 -16.47 27.28 13.84
N GLN A 133 -16.54 28.32 13.00
CA GLN A 133 -16.81 28.17 11.58
C GLN A 133 -15.76 27.29 10.88
N MET A 134 -14.48 27.51 11.17
CA MET A 134 -13.38 26.70 10.62
C MET A 134 -13.52 25.23 11.04
N ILE A 135 -13.81 24.95 12.31
CA ILE A 135 -14.02 23.58 12.81
C ILE A 135 -15.21 22.93 12.10
N THR A 136 -16.31 23.65 11.87
CA THR A 136 -17.45 23.13 11.12
C THR A 136 -17.05 22.74 9.69
N VAL A 137 -16.33 23.62 8.98
CA VAL A 137 -15.83 23.32 7.62
C VAL A 137 -14.89 22.10 7.62
N LEU A 138 -13.96 22.03 8.58
CA LEU A 138 -13.05 20.89 8.71
C LEU A 138 -13.79 19.58 9.02
N SER A 139 -14.85 19.65 9.83
CA SER A 139 -15.69 18.49 10.13
C SER A 139 -16.43 18.00 8.89
N GLN A 140 -17.00 18.91 8.09
CA GLN A 140 -17.65 18.58 6.83
C GLN A 140 -16.67 17.99 5.82
N PHE A 141 -15.47 18.56 5.73
CA PHE A 141 -14.42 18.04 4.86
C PHE A 141 -13.97 16.64 5.30
N LYS A 142 -13.84 16.41 6.61
CA LYS A 142 -13.55 15.08 7.15
C LYS A 142 -14.67 14.09 6.82
N GLU A 143 -15.93 14.47 6.98
CA GLU A 143 -17.07 13.61 6.64
C GLU A 143 -17.07 13.25 5.15
N GLN A 144 -16.82 14.22 4.26
CA GLN A 144 -16.62 13.94 2.84
C GLN A 144 -15.43 13.00 2.58
N ILE A 145 -14.33 13.14 3.33
CA ILE A 145 -13.21 12.19 3.26
C ILE A 145 -13.63 10.78 3.68
N ASP A 146 -14.36 10.67 4.78
CA ASP A 146 -14.82 9.40 5.33
C ASP A 146 -15.87 8.76 4.40
N GLU A 147 -16.68 9.54 3.68
CA GLU A 147 -17.60 9.09 2.62
C GLU A 147 -16.88 8.52 1.39
N TYR A 148 -15.61 8.89 1.14
CA TYR A 148 -14.75 8.13 0.24
C TYR A 148 -14.33 6.80 0.90
N GLU A 149 -15.29 6.03 1.42
CA GLU A 149 -15.19 4.60 1.77
C GLU A 149 -14.59 3.77 0.61
N GLN A 150 -14.55 4.35 -0.59
CA GLN A 150 -13.79 3.90 -1.76
C GLN A 150 -12.26 4.09 -1.68
N LEU A 151 -11.68 4.63 -0.60
CA LEU A 151 -10.24 4.52 -0.35
C LEU A 151 -9.83 3.05 -0.17
N LYS A 152 -10.74 2.20 0.30
CA LYS A 152 -10.57 0.75 0.26
C LYS A 152 -10.38 0.24 -1.17
N ASN A 153 -11.06 0.83 -2.16
CA ASN A 153 -10.86 0.50 -3.56
C ASN A 153 -9.45 0.93 -4.03
N ILE A 154 -8.87 2.01 -3.47
CA ILE A 154 -7.49 2.40 -3.79
C ILE A 154 -6.49 1.38 -3.23
N ASP A 155 -6.68 0.92 -1.99
CA ASP A 155 -5.86 -0.14 -1.40
C ASP A 155 -6.01 -1.48 -2.15
N GLU A 156 -7.24 -1.83 -2.56
CA GLU A 156 -7.51 -3.00 -3.41
C GLU A 156 -6.84 -2.87 -4.78
N ILE A 157 -7.00 -1.74 -5.47
CA ILE A 157 -6.32 -1.45 -6.75
C ILE A 157 -4.79 -1.52 -6.59
N TRP A 158 -4.26 -1.04 -5.48
CA TRP A 158 -2.83 -1.10 -5.20
C TRP A 158 -2.35 -2.55 -5.04
N ASN A 159 -3.07 -3.37 -4.28
CA ASN A 159 -2.77 -4.79 -4.10
C ASN A 159 -2.88 -5.57 -5.41
N ASP A 160 -3.92 -5.31 -6.20
CA ASP A 160 -4.08 -5.88 -7.54
C ASP A 160 -2.91 -5.47 -8.45
N SER A 161 -2.48 -4.21 -8.38
CA SER A 161 -1.33 -3.72 -9.13
C SER A 161 -0.01 -4.41 -8.72
N GLN A 162 0.18 -4.73 -7.43
CA GLN A 162 1.35 -5.51 -6.99
C GLN A 162 1.27 -6.96 -7.49
N THR A 163 0.07 -7.56 -7.46
CA THR A 163 -0.16 -8.90 -7.99
C THR A 163 0.15 -8.97 -9.48
N PHE A 164 -0.39 -8.04 -10.28
CA PHE A 164 -0.08 -7.96 -11.71
C PHE A 164 1.40 -7.76 -12.00
N LYS A 165 2.13 -7.02 -11.16
CA LYS A 165 3.57 -6.87 -11.30
C LYS A 165 4.30 -8.21 -11.15
N GLU A 166 3.91 -9.03 -10.19
CA GLU A 166 4.49 -10.38 -10.01
C GLU A 166 4.06 -11.33 -11.14
N ASP A 167 2.80 -11.28 -11.58
CA ASP A 167 2.33 -12.06 -12.73
C ASP A 167 3.10 -11.73 -14.01
N ILE A 168 3.35 -10.44 -14.28
CA ILE A 168 4.17 -9.99 -15.42
C ILE A 168 5.60 -10.52 -15.33
N LYS A 169 6.21 -10.54 -14.14
CA LYS A 169 7.54 -11.14 -13.97
C LYS A 169 7.52 -12.63 -14.30
N SER A 170 6.52 -13.36 -13.81
CA SER A 170 6.35 -14.79 -14.08
C SER A 170 6.16 -15.06 -15.58
N ILE A 171 5.31 -14.27 -16.24
CA ILE A 171 5.11 -14.32 -17.70
C ILE A 171 6.42 -14.05 -18.44
N ASN A 172 7.19 -13.05 -18.04
CA ASN A 172 8.48 -12.74 -18.67
C ASN A 172 9.49 -13.90 -18.54
N VAL A 173 9.53 -14.58 -17.39
CA VAL A 173 10.33 -15.80 -17.22
C VAL A 173 9.83 -16.91 -18.15
N GLY A 174 8.51 -17.11 -18.23
CA GLY A 174 7.90 -18.09 -19.14
C GLY A 174 8.22 -17.82 -20.61
N ILE A 175 8.17 -16.56 -21.04
CA ILE A 175 8.58 -16.14 -22.39
C ILE A 175 10.06 -16.47 -22.64
N GLY A 176 10.95 -16.20 -21.67
CA GLY A 176 12.36 -16.56 -21.77
C GLY A 176 12.58 -18.04 -22.06
N ASN A 177 11.90 -18.92 -21.31
CA ASN A 177 11.98 -20.37 -21.48
C ASN A 177 11.42 -20.82 -22.85
N ILE A 178 10.35 -20.19 -23.34
CA ILE A 178 9.79 -20.49 -24.67
C ILE A 178 10.79 -20.11 -25.76
N VAL A 179 11.45 -18.96 -25.63
CA VAL A 179 12.48 -18.51 -26.59
C VAL A 179 13.63 -19.52 -26.65
N GLU A 180 14.12 -19.99 -25.50
CA GLU A 180 15.17 -21.02 -25.42
C GLU A 180 14.72 -22.32 -26.11
N SER A 181 13.49 -22.79 -25.85
CA SER A 181 12.95 -23.98 -26.51
C SER A 181 12.78 -23.81 -28.03
N ILE A 182 12.42 -22.62 -28.50
CA ILE A 182 12.34 -22.32 -29.94
C ILE A 182 13.74 -22.38 -30.58
N GLU A 183 14.77 -21.91 -29.88
CA GLU A 183 16.15 -21.96 -30.35
C GLU A 183 16.62 -23.42 -30.47
N GLU A 184 16.35 -24.26 -29.46
CA GLU A 184 16.60 -25.71 -29.52
C GLU A 184 15.87 -26.39 -30.68
N GLN A 185 14.57 -26.11 -30.86
CA GLN A 185 13.79 -26.66 -31.97
C GLN A 185 14.32 -26.20 -33.33
N THR A 186 14.79 -24.96 -33.44
CA THR A 186 15.42 -24.44 -34.66
C THR A 186 16.68 -25.22 -35.01
N GLN A 187 17.50 -25.59 -34.03
CA GLN A 187 18.66 -26.44 -34.24
C GLN A 187 18.26 -27.84 -34.75
N VAL A 188 17.23 -28.44 -34.15
CA VAL A 188 16.70 -29.75 -34.60
C VAL A 188 16.18 -29.69 -36.03
N ILE A 189 15.40 -28.66 -36.38
CA ILE A 189 14.88 -28.47 -37.74
C ILE A 189 16.03 -28.33 -38.75
N ASN A 190 17.07 -27.57 -38.41
CA ASN A 190 18.25 -27.43 -39.26
C ASN A 190 18.97 -28.77 -39.45
N ALA A 191 19.13 -29.57 -38.39
CA ALA A 191 19.70 -30.91 -38.48
C ALA A 191 18.84 -31.84 -39.36
N LEU A 192 17.52 -31.83 -39.20
CA LEU A 192 16.60 -32.59 -40.04
C LEU A 192 16.65 -32.16 -41.50
N LYS A 193 16.78 -30.86 -41.77
CA LYS A 193 16.95 -30.33 -43.13
C LYS A 193 18.24 -30.85 -43.77
N GLN A 194 19.36 -30.81 -43.04
CA GLN A 194 20.62 -31.38 -43.52
C GLN A 194 20.52 -32.89 -43.77
N PHE A 195 19.85 -33.62 -42.87
CA PHE A 195 19.61 -35.05 -43.04
C PHE A 195 18.76 -35.34 -44.28
N LYS A 196 17.69 -34.58 -44.51
CA LYS A 196 16.87 -34.66 -45.72
C LYS A 196 17.71 -34.40 -46.97
N GLU A 197 18.53 -33.34 -46.98
CA GLU A 197 19.43 -33.04 -48.11
C GLU A 197 20.43 -34.17 -48.37
N GLN A 198 20.88 -34.90 -47.34
CA GLN A 198 21.69 -36.10 -47.53
C GLN A 198 20.87 -37.26 -48.13
N ILE A 199 19.63 -37.48 -47.68
CA ILE A 199 18.73 -38.47 -48.30
C ILE A 199 18.47 -38.14 -49.77
N ASP A 200 18.19 -36.88 -50.09
CA ASP A 200 17.89 -36.43 -51.45
C ASP A 200 19.10 -36.65 -52.39
N LYS A 201 20.34 -36.61 -51.89
CA LYS A 201 21.56 -36.95 -52.67
C LYS A 201 21.66 -38.43 -53.03
N TYR A 202 20.93 -39.32 -52.36
CA TYR A 202 20.74 -40.69 -52.82
C TYR A 202 19.72 -40.72 -53.96
N GLU A 203 19.92 -39.89 -55.00
CA GLU A 203 19.23 -39.90 -56.30
C GLU A 203 19.23 -41.31 -56.95
N GLN A 204 20.06 -42.21 -56.43
CA GLN A 204 20.07 -43.65 -56.70
C GLN A 204 18.95 -44.47 -56.01
N LEU A 205 18.09 -43.90 -55.16
CA LEU A 205 16.89 -44.58 -54.64
C LEU A 205 15.91 -44.91 -55.77
N LYS A 206 15.88 -44.11 -56.84
CA LYS A 206 15.17 -44.44 -58.09
C LYS A 206 15.69 -45.75 -58.69
N ASN A 207 16.99 -46.03 -58.56
CA ASN A 207 17.56 -47.30 -59.00
C ASN A 207 17.08 -48.45 -58.11
N ILE A 208 16.75 -48.22 -56.84
CA ILE A 208 16.18 -49.26 -55.95
C ILE A 208 14.76 -49.61 -56.39
N ASP A 209 13.93 -48.61 -56.71
CA ASP A 209 12.59 -48.84 -57.25
C ASP A 209 12.64 -49.55 -58.63
N GLU A 210 13.61 -49.18 -59.47
CA GLU A 210 13.86 -49.83 -60.76
C GLU A 210 14.30 -51.29 -60.60
N ILE A 211 15.31 -51.56 -59.75
CA ILE A 211 15.76 -52.92 -59.40
C ILE A 211 14.61 -53.76 -58.81
N TRP A 212 13.73 -53.15 -58.01
CA TRP A 212 12.57 -53.85 -57.45
C TRP A 212 11.58 -54.26 -58.54
N ASN A 213 11.27 -53.36 -59.47
CA ASN A 213 10.38 -53.64 -60.60
C ASN A 213 10.97 -54.70 -61.53
N ASP A 214 12.27 -54.63 -61.82
CA ASP A 214 12.99 -55.66 -62.58
C ASP A 214 12.91 -57.02 -61.88
N SER A 215 13.09 -57.05 -60.55
CA SER A 215 12.97 -58.27 -59.74
C SER A 215 11.56 -58.88 -59.79
N GLN A 216 10.50 -58.06 -59.73
CA GLN A 216 9.13 -58.55 -59.91
C GLN A 216 8.89 -59.10 -61.32
N THR A 217 9.46 -58.45 -62.35
CA THR A 217 9.38 -58.90 -63.74
C THR A 217 10.09 -60.23 -63.91
N PHE A 218 11.32 -60.37 -63.42
CA PHE A 218 12.06 -61.63 -63.44
C PHE A 218 11.33 -62.77 -62.70
N LYS A 219 10.63 -62.47 -61.60
CA LYS A 219 9.82 -63.45 -60.90
C LYS A 219 8.68 -63.99 -61.77
N GLU A 220 7.99 -63.13 -62.51
CA GLU A 220 6.93 -63.56 -63.44
C GLU A 220 7.51 -64.29 -64.66
N ASP A 221 8.65 -63.83 -65.19
CA ASP A 221 9.35 -64.52 -66.27
C ASP A 221 9.76 -65.94 -65.85
N ILE A 222 10.35 -66.11 -64.66
CA ILE A 222 10.72 -67.42 -64.11
C ILE A 222 9.49 -68.33 -63.95
N LYS A 223 8.36 -67.81 -63.45
CA LYS A 223 7.12 -68.59 -63.39
C LYS A 223 6.67 -69.04 -64.78
N SER A 224 6.71 -68.13 -65.76
CA SER A 224 6.31 -68.44 -67.14
C SER A 224 7.22 -69.49 -67.77
N ILE A 225 8.53 -69.41 -67.53
CA ILE A 225 9.53 -70.39 -67.95
C ILE A 225 9.24 -71.75 -67.31
N ASN A 226 8.98 -71.79 -66.00
CA ASN A 226 8.64 -73.05 -65.31
C ASN A 226 7.38 -73.70 -65.90
N ILE A 227 6.34 -72.92 -66.20
CA ILE A 227 5.13 -73.45 -66.85
C ILE A 227 5.46 -74.02 -68.24
N ARG A 228 6.31 -73.33 -69.02
CA ARG A 228 6.73 -73.81 -70.35
C ARG A 228 7.56 -75.10 -70.24
N ILE A 229 8.46 -75.19 -69.26
CA ILE A 229 9.26 -76.40 -68.99
C ILE A 229 8.35 -77.57 -68.66
N GLU A 230 7.35 -77.40 -67.78
CA GLU A 230 6.46 -78.51 -67.43
C GLU A 230 5.63 -78.98 -68.64
N LYS A 231 5.13 -78.06 -69.46
CA LYS A 231 4.45 -78.40 -70.72
C LYS A 231 5.37 -79.13 -71.70
N GLN A 232 6.61 -78.68 -71.87
CA GLN A 232 7.58 -79.35 -72.73
C GLN A 232 7.90 -80.75 -72.24
N LYS A 233 8.01 -80.93 -70.92
CA LYS A 233 8.19 -82.25 -70.29
C LYS A 233 7.02 -83.19 -70.58
N GLU A 234 5.78 -82.72 -70.43
CA GLU A 234 4.58 -83.51 -70.81
C GLU A 234 4.57 -83.91 -72.28
N VAL A 235 4.94 -82.99 -73.19
CA VAL A 235 5.04 -83.28 -74.63
C VAL A 235 6.12 -84.33 -74.90
N ILE A 236 7.32 -84.16 -74.35
CA ILE A 236 8.42 -85.13 -74.49
C ILE A 236 8.00 -86.51 -73.95
N ASP A 237 7.34 -86.57 -72.79
CA ASP A 237 6.86 -87.82 -72.19
C ASP A 237 5.81 -88.51 -73.09
N SER A 238 4.90 -87.75 -73.71
CA SER A 238 3.92 -88.28 -74.66
C SER A 238 4.56 -88.79 -75.94
N GLU A 239 5.48 -88.02 -76.53
CA GLU A 239 6.11 -88.35 -77.81
C GLU A 239 7.10 -89.53 -77.66
N THR A 240 7.84 -89.59 -76.55
CA THR A 240 8.68 -90.76 -76.25
C THR A 240 7.84 -92.01 -76.03
N LYS A 241 6.67 -91.91 -75.40
CA LYS A 241 5.73 -93.03 -75.26
C LYS A 241 5.16 -93.49 -76.60
N ASP A 242 4.80 -92.55 -77.48
CA ASP A 242 4.31 -92.87 -78.82
C ASP A 242 5.39 -93.51 -79.69
N GLN A 243 6.62 -92.98 -79.67
CA GLN A 243 7.77 -93.59 -80.32
C GLN A 243 8.07 -94.99 -79.78
N MET A 244 8.01 -95.19 -78.46
CA MET A 244 8.19 -96.51 -77.85
C MET A 244 7.11 -97.50 -78.31
N ASN A 245 5.84 -97.09 -78.35
CA ASN A 245 4.75 -97.92 -78.84
C ASN A 245 4.93 -98.29 -80.32
N TYR A 246 5.39 -97.35 -81.15
CA TYR A 246 5.71 -97.62 -82.55
C TYR A 246 6.85 -98.65 -82.69
N ILE A 247 7.93 -98.50 -81.90
CA ILE A 247 9.05 -99.46 -81.88
C ILE A 247 8.58 -100.84 -81.42
N LEU A 248 7.72 -100.93 -80.39
CA LEU A 248 7.16 -102.20 -79.90
C LEU A 248 6.37 -102.93 -81.00
N ASN A 249 5.55 -102.21 -81.77
CA ASN A 249 4.80 -102.78 -82.89
C ASN A 249 5.74 -103.32 -83.98
N LEU A 250 6.79 -102.57 -84.35
CA LEU A 250 7.79 -103.04 -85.30
C LEU A 250 8.52 -104.30 -84.81
N ILE A 251 8.88 -104.34 -83.52
CA ILE A 251 9.52 -105.53 -82.90
C ILE A 251 8.58 -106.74 -82.96
N ASP A 252 7.28 -106.55 -82.71
CA ASP A 252 6.29 -107.63 -82.77
C ASP A 252 6.09 -108.15 -84.21
N GLU A 253 6.05 -107.26 -85.21
CA GLU A 253 6.02 -107.66 -86.62
C GLU A 253 7.26 -108.44 -87.04
N ASP A 254 8.46 -107.93 -86.68
CA ASP A 254 9.72 -108.61 -86.97
C ASP A 254 9.79 -109.98 -86.29
N LYS A 255 9.35 -110.08 -85.03
CA LYS A 255 9.29 -111.35 -84.30
C LYS A 255 8.40 -112.37 -85.01
N LYS A 256 7.21 -111.96 -85.47
CA LYS A 256 6.28 -112.83 -86.20
C LYS A 256 6.85 -113.29 -87.54
N ASN A 257 7.44 -112.37 -88.31
CA ASN A 257 8.09 -112.69 -89.59
C ASN A 257 9.25 -113.66 -89.39
N ASN A 258 10.05 -113.48 -88.34
CA ASN A 258 11.17 -114.35 -88.03
C ASN A 258 10.71 -115.76 -87.58
N GLU A 259 9.63 -115.86 -86.80
CA GLU A 259 8.98 -117.13 -86.48
C GLU A 259 8.47 -117.87 -87.73
N ASP A 260 7.84 -117.15 -88.66
CA ASP A 260 7.34 -117.73 -89.91
C ASP A 260 8.48 -118.19 -90.82
N ARG A 261 9.56 -117.38 -90.94
CA ARG A 261 10.78 -117.78 -91.65
C ARG A 261 11.42 -119.01 -91.01
N SER A 262 11.48 -119.09 -89.68
CA SER A 262 12.00 -120.26 -88.95
C SER A 262 11.18 -121.53 -89.22
N LYS A 263 9.83 -121.44 -89.24
CA LYS A 263 8.95 -122.56 -89.64
C LYS A 263 9.21 -123.01 -91.08
N ILE A 264 9.36 -122.06 -92.01
CA ILE A 264 9.67 -122.36 -93.41
C ILE A 264 11.05 -123.01 -93.52
N LEU A 265 12.07 -122.50 -92.81
CA LEU A 265 13.42 -123.05 -92.80
C LEU A 265 13.42 -124.48 -92.25
N SER A 266 12.68 -124.73 -91.17
CA SER A 266 12.49 -126.06 -90.59
C SER A 266 11.88 -127.04 -91.61
N LYS A 267 10.85 -126.60 -92.36
CA LYS A 267 10.28 -127.41 -93.45
C LYS A 267 11.29 -127.69 -94.57
N LYS A 268 12.04 -126.66 -95.03
CA LYS A 268 13.08 -126.82 -96.06
C LYS A 268 14.20 -127.75 -95.60
N LEU A 269 14.62 -127.66 -94.33
CA LEU A 269 15.64 -128.51 -93.74
C LEU A 269 15.20 -129.99 -93.71
N LYS A 270 13.93 -130.26 -93.34
CA LYS A 270 13.37 -131.61 -93.40
C LYS A 270 13.41 -132.20 -94.82
N ILE A 271 13.09 -131.40 -95.85
CA ILE A 271 13.16 -131.83 -97.25
C ILE A 271 14.61 -132.09 -97.68
N ALA A 272 15.54 -131.20 -97.33
CA ALA A 272 16.95 -131.36 -97.65
C ALA A 272 17.56 -132.64 -97.04
N TYR A 273 17.22 -132.97 -95.79
CA TYR A 273 17.63 -134.23 -95.14
C TYR A 273 17.09 -135.47 -95.88
N LEU A 274 15.85 -135.39 -96.39
CA LEU A 274 15.22 -136.48 -97.14
C LEU A 274 15.87 -136.69 -98.51
N LEU A 275 16.23 -135.60 -99.20
CA LEU A 275 16.97 -135.63 -100.47
C LEU A 275 18.42 -136.12 -100.29
N ALA A 276 19.13 -135.66 -99.26
CA ALA A 276 20.49 -136.10 -98.96
C ALA A 276 20.53 -137.60 -98.62
N GLY A 277 19.60 -138.08 -97.79
CA GLY A 277 19.44 -139.50 -97.49
C GLY A 277 19.09 -140.33 -98.72
N GLY A 278 18.19 -139.83 -99.58
CA GLY A 278 17.86 -140.47 -100.86
C GLY A 278 19.06 -140.57 -101.81
N SER A 279 19.87 -139.52 -101.92
CA SER A 279 21.07 -139.51 -102.76
C SER A 279 22.11 -140.53 -102.29
N LEU A 280 22.38 -140.62 -100.97
CA LEU A 280 23.31 -141.60 -100.40
C LEU A 280 22.86 -143.03 -100.69
N GLY A 281 21.55 -143.30 -100.64
CA GLY A 281 21.00 -144.59 -101.05
C GLY A 281 21.24 -144.91 -102.52
N ILE A 282 21.04 -143.92 -103.41
CA ILE A 282 21.29 -144.07 -104.85
C ILE A 282 22.79 -144.27 -105.12
N THR A 283 23.68 -143.54 -104.45
CA THR A 283 25.14 -143.70 -104.61
C THR A 283 25.62 -145.04 -104.08
N LEU A 284 25.06 -145.54 -102.97
CA LEU A 284 25.34 -146.89 -102.46
C LEU A 284 24.91 -147.97 -103.45
N ILE A 285 23.73 -147.83 -104.05
CA ILE A 285 23.27 -148.74 -105.12
C ILE A 285 24.20 -148.66 -106.34
N HIS A 286 24.61 -147.46 -106.75
CA HIS A 286 25.53 -147.25 -107.86
C HIS A 286 26.92 -147.84 -107.59
N PHE A 287 27.45 -147.70 -106.37
CA PHE A 287 28.72 -148.28 -105.94
C PHE A 287 28.66 -149.82 -105.91
N VAL A 288 27.56 -150.39 -105.43
CA VAL A 288 27.35 -151.85 -105.43
C VAL A 288 27.22 -152.40 -106.86
N LEU A 289 26.54 -151.69 -107.76
CA LEU A 289 26.44 -152.06 -109.18
C LEU A 289 27.81 -152.01 -109.90
N ASN A 290 28.65 -151.03 -109.58
CA ASN A 290 30.02 -150.92 -110.11
C ASN A 290 30.92 -152.09 -109.62
N LEU A 291 30.72 -152.58 -108.40
CA LEU A 291 31.42 -153.77 -107.86
C LEU A 291 30.96 -155.10 -108.47
N LEU A 292 29.71 -155.16 -108.97
CA LEU A 292 29.15 -156.35 -109.62
C LEU A 292 29.53 -156.48 -111.11
N GLY A 293 30.31 -155.54 -111.66
CA GLY A 293 30.97 -155.70 -112.96
C GLY A 293 30.05 -155.57 -114.19
N THR A 294 29.00 -154.76 -114.11
CA THR A 294 28.02 -154.62 -115.21
C THR A 294 27.86 -153.23 -115.82
N ILE A 295 28.41 -152.15 -115.22
CA ILE A 295 28.48 -150.79 -115.81
C ILE A 295 29.72 -150.08 -115.28
#